data_AF-A0A6G3ZBC3-F1
#
_entry.id   AF-A0A6G3ZBC3-F1
#
_cell.length_a   1.000
_cell.length_b   1.000
_cell.length_c   1.000
_cell.angle_alpha   90.00
_cell.angle_beta   90.00
_cell.angle_gamma   90.00
#
_symmetry.space_group_name_H-M   'P 1'
#
loop_
_entity.id
_entity.type
_entity.pdbx_description
1 polymer ?
#
loop_
_entity_poly.entity_id
_entity_poly.type
_entity_poly.pdbx_seq_one_letter_code
_entity_poly.pdbx_strand_id
1 'polypeptide(L)'
;MIHIQVDFHTNQYQACAWGNHHSEGVIDWPPAPWRLLRAIAAGSYNIRLADKHLPTLKQLLHKFATVLPSYTLPPVTYVQHRSPRPQVNSKTAKVGPGKTLYAAGLLMSDRDNQLFIHWPVTLSDMEELVLQLCLSGLTYLGRREAAATLSLVETAPEPNAKADSGGTRIVAIADPEQDAEALWQALNLSAHENYGKNRSAVFPGIRQATYHLEATPPQYPQVTWPKQHAVTLLVSPIKSPPLPMKLGLQLTNRLHQLLVHRCPAPVFTGQELGQPNLDHNHTIFQCVADSTGRYVKQVRLYSYQGYQAEQLAAIASCSYLKGVARGYDLSLSMM
;
A
#
# COMPACT_ATOMS: atom_id res chain seq x y z
N MET A 1 18.68 -27.56 8.91
CA MET A 1 17.78 -26.39 8.81
C MET A 1 17.15 -26.44 7.43
N ILE A 2 15.88 -26.07 7.34
CA ILE A 2 15.19 -25.95 6.05
C ILE A 2 14.79 -24.49 5.81
N HIS A 3 14.66 -24.13 4.53
CA HIS A 3 14.18 -22.82 4.11
C HIS A 3 12.95 -23.00 3.23
N ILE A 4 11.86 -22.32 3.59
CA ILE A 4 10.67 -22.21 2.75
C ILE A 4 10.65 -20.79 2.19
N GLN A 5 10.72 -20.66 0.88
CA GLN A 5 10.51 -19.40 0.17
C GLN A 5 9.01 -19.22 -0.10
N VAL A 6 8.53 -18.00 0.10
CA VAL A 6 7.19 -17.55 -0.25
C VAL A 6 7.32 -16.40 -1.25
N ASP A 7 6.84 -16.60 -2.47
CA ASP A 7 6.81 -15.57 -3.51
C ASP A 7 5.42 -14.94 -3.58
N PHE A 8 5.30 -13.66 -3.23
CA PHE A 8 4.02 -12.94 -3.29
C PHE A 8 3.77 -12.34 -4.69
N HIS A 9 2.89 -12.97 -5.47
CA HIS A 9 2.61 -12.57 -6.86
C HIS A 9 1.89 -11.23 -7.00
N THR A 10 1.19 -10.80 -5.95
CA THR A 10 0.44 -9.54 -5.94
C THR A 10 1.17 -8.43 -5.18
N ASN A 11 2.42 -8.67 -4.74
CA ASN A 11 3.22 -7.76 -3.93
C ASN A 11 2.46 -7.24 -2.69
N GLN A 12 1.53 -8.05 -2.17
CA GLN A 12 0.74 -7.72 -1.01
C GLN A 12 0.54 -8.95 -0.14
N TYR A 13 0.53 -8.72 1.17
CA TYR A 13 0.21 -9.72 2.17
C TYR A 13 -0.96 -9.22 3.03
N GLN A 14 -2.02 -10.01 3.10
CA GLN A 14 -3.24 -9.69 3.83
C GLN A 14 -3.62 -10.82 4.76
N ALA A 15 -3.79 -10.49 6.04
CA ALA A 15 -3.55 -11.46 7.07
C ALA A 15 -3.94 -10.90 8.45
N CYS A 16 -5.18 -11.07 8.90
CA CYS A 16 -5.58 -10.59 10.23
C CYS A 16 -4.82 -11.34 11.33
N ALA A 17 -4.22 -10.65 12.30
CA ALA A 17 -3.58 -11.30 13.43
C ALA A 17 -4.57 -12.17 14.23
N TRP A 18 -4.09 -13.29 14.76
CA TRP A 18 -4.90 -14.19 15.56
C TRP A 18 -5.32 -13.53 16.88
N GLY A 19 -6.61 -13.61 17.20
CA GLY A 19 -7.17 -12.93 18.37
C GLY A 19 -7.64 -11.49 18.11
N ASN A 20 -7.43 -10.97 16.90
CA ASN A 20 -7.87 -9.62 16.50
C ASN A 20 -9.04 -9.69 15.53
N HIS A 21 -9.87 -8.66 15.55
CA HIS A 21 -10.90 -8.46 14.54
C HIS A 21 -10.34 -7.75 13.31
N HIS A 22 -10.80 -8.12 12.10
CA HIS A 22 -10.30 -7.56 10.84
C HIS A 22 -10.40 -6.03 10.73
N SER A 23 -11.31 -5.39 11.47
CA SER A 23 -11.45 -3.93 11.51
C SER A 23 -10.33 -3.22 12.29
N GLU A 24 -9.64 -3.93 13.20
CA GLU A 24 -8.53 -3.37 13.98
C GLU A 24 -7.30 -3.12 13.11
N GLY A 25 -7.19 -3.82 11.97
CA GLY A 25 -6.09 -3.66 11.03
C GLY A 25 -4.76 -4.26 11.50
N VAL A 26 -4.75 -5.04 12.58
CA VAL A 26 -3.54 -5.72 13.05
C VAL A 26 -3.20 -6.87 12.10
N ILE A 27 -2.02 -6.82 11.50
CA ILE A 27 -1.54 -7.82 10.54
C ILE A 27 -0.68 -8.86 11.25
N ASP A 28 -0.88 -10.13 10.89
CA ASP A 28 -0.09 -11.28 11.31
C ASP A 28 1.30 -11.25 10.65
N TRP A 29 2.19 -10.40 11.17
CA TRP A 29 3.53 -10.17 10.63
C TRP A 29 4.61 -10.15 11.73
N PRO A 30 5.62 -11.04 11.68
CA PRO A 30 5.80 -12.13 10.73
C PRO A 30 4.59 -13.10 10.73
N PRO A 31 4.35 -13.86 9.64
CA PRO A 31 3.27 -14.84 9.62
C PRO A 31 3.38 -15.78 10.81
N ALA A 32 2.30 -15.94 11.58
CA ALA A 32 2.32 -16.77 12.78
C ALA A 32 2.68 -18.24 12.44
N PRO A 33 3.55 -18.91 13.21
CA PRO A 33 3.81 -20.34 13.04
C PRO A 33 2.53 -21.18 12.98
N TRP A 34 1.54 -20.85 13.81
CA TRP A 34 0.21 -21.48 13.75
C TRP A 34 -0.47 -21.34 12.38
N ARG A 35 -0.36 -20.17 11.74
CA ARG A 35 -0.88 -19.95 10.38
C ARG A 35 -0.15 -20.81 9.35
N LEU A 36 1.17 -20.91 9.46
CA LEU A 36 1.99 -21.71 8.55
C LEU A 36 1.61 -23.20 8.64
N LEU A 37 1.44 -23.72 9.86
CA LEU A 37 0.96 -25.09 10.07
C LEU A 37 -0.42 -25.32 9.44
N ARG A 38 -1.36 -24.39 9.63
CA ARG A 38 -2.69 -24.48 8.99
C ARG A 38 -2.62 -24.37 7.47
N ALA A 39 -1.71 -23.55 6.93
CA ALA A 39 -1.51 -23.45 5.50
C ALA A 39 -0.99 -24.78 4.93
N ILE A 40 0.05 -25.37 5.52
CA ILE A 40 0.60 -26.68 5.09
C ILE A 40 -0.49 -27.77 5.15
N ALA A 41 -1.30 -27.80 6.22
CA ALA A 41 -2.44 -28.72 6.32
C ALA A 41 -3.45 -28.49 5.17
N ALA A 42 -3.81 -27.24 4.87
CA ALA A 42 -4.69 -26.91 3.75
C ALA A 42 -4.10 -27.34 2.39
N GLY A 43 -2.78 -27.21 2.20
CA GLY A 43 -2.07 -27.67 1.01
C GLY A 43 -2.25 -29.16 0.76
N SER A 44 -2.23 -29.97 1.83
CA SER A 44 -2.48 -31.43 1.74
C SER A 44 -3.87 -31.76 1.18
N TYR A 45 -4.91 -30.98 1.51
CA TYR A 45 -6.25 -31.15 0.96
C TYR A 45 -6.33 -30.72 -0.50
N ASN A 46 -5.68 -29.61 -0.86
CA ASN A 46 -5.69 -29.09 -2.23
C ASN A 46 -5.08 -30.08 -3.22
N ILE A 47 -4.02 -30.78 -2.83
CA ILE A 47 -3.38 -31.82 -3.65
C ILE A 47 -3.96 -33.22 -3.44
N ARG A 48 -4.95 -33.37 -2.56
CA ARG A 48 -5.54 -34.67 -2.17
C ARG A 48 -4.46 -35.69 -1.75
N LEU A 49 -3.64 -35.29 -0.79
CA LEU A 49 -2.53 -36.11 -0.28
C LEU A 49 -3.01 -37.53 0.05
N ALA A 50 -2.30 -38.54 -0.44
CA ALA A 50 -2.67 -39.93 -0.22
C ALA A 50 -2.62 -40.29 1.28
N ASP A 51 -3.59 -41.07 1.75
CA ASP A 51 -3.75 -41.43 3.17
C ASP A 51 -2.49 -42.03 3.80
N LYS A 52 -1.70 -42.79 3.02
CA LYS A 52 -0.41 -43.35 3.47
C LYS A 52 0.61 -42.30 3.92
N HIS A 53 0.49 -41.06 3.45
CA HIS A 53 1.38 -39.95 3.81
C HIS A 53 0.84 -39.07 4.94
N LEU A 54 -0.42 -39.26 5.36
CA LEU A 54 -1.00 -38.49 6.47
C LEU A 54 -0.25 -38.68 7.80
N PRO A 55 0.20 -39.89 8.19
CA PRO A 55 1.01 -40.05 9.40
C PRO A 55 2.30 -39.21 9.35
N THR A 56 2.98 -39.19 8.20
CA THR A 56 4.19 -38.38 7.99
C THR A 56 3.88 -36.88 8.09
N LEU A 57 2.77 -36.41 7.49
CA LEU A 57 2.35 -35.02 7.59
C LEU A 57 2.06 -34.61 9.04
N LYS A 58 1.35 -35.44 9.81
CA LYS A 58 1.06 -35.16 11.23
C LYS A 58 2.34 -35.02 12.05
N GLN A 59 3.29 -35.93 11.86
CA GLN A 59 4.60 -35.88 12.54
C GLN A 59 5.43 -34.68 12.10
N LEU A 60 5.41 -34.32 10.83
CA LEU A 60 6.07 -33.11 10.30
C LEU A 60 5.51 -31.83 10.93
N LEU A 61 4.17 -31.69 10.98
CA LEU A 61 3.51 -30.52 11.58
C LEU A 61 3.81 -30.43 13.09
N HIS A 62 3.82 -31.57 13.78
CA HIS A 62 4.21 -31.64 15.19
C HIS A 62 5.68 -31.24 15.38
N LYS A 63 6.60 -31.75 14.56
CA LYS A 63 8.01 -31.35 14.57
C LYS A 63 8.16 -29.83 14.40
N PHE A 64 7.41 -29.22 13.49
CA PHE A 64 7.41 -27.76 13.32
C PHE A 64 6.80 -27.02 14.52
N ALA A 65 5.77 -27.56 15.17
CA ALA A 65 5.17 -26.95 16.35
C ALA A 65 6.13 -26.88 17.55
N THR A 66 7.07 -27.83 17.67
CA THR A 66 8.02 -27.87 18.80
C THR A 66 9.15 -26.84 18.75
N VAL A 67 9.38 -26.19 17.61
CA VAL A 67 10.46 -25.20 17.46
C VAL A 67 10.00 -23.99 16.66
N LEU A 68 10.45 -22.79 17.08
CA LEU A 68 10.06 -21.56 16.43
C LEU A 68 10.95 -21.26 15.21
N PRO A 69 10.36 -20.87 14.06
CA PRO A 69 11.13 -20.43 12.92
C PRO A 69 11.73 -19.03 13.15
N SER A 70 12.72 -18.68 12.33
CA SER A 70 13.09 -17.29 12.08
C SER A 70 12.70 -16.90 10.66
N TYR A 71 12.71 -15.62 10.33
CA TYR A 71 12.26 -15.12 9.05
C TYR A 71 13.25 -14.14 8.44
N THR A 72 13.37 -14.21 7.11
CA THR A 72 13.82 -13.07 6.30
C THR A 72 12.57 -12.43 5.73
N LEU A 73 12.23 -11.27 6.28
CA LEU A 73 11.05 -10.48 5.91
C LEU A 73 11.44 -9.43 4.88
N PRO A 74 10.70 -9.28 3.78
CA PRO A 74 10.91 -8.18 2.85
C PRO A 74 10.55 -6.84 3.51
N PRO A 75 11.08 -5.71 3.00
CA PRO A 75 10.58 -4.39 3.33
C PRO A 75 9.10 -4.28 2.98
N VAL A 76 8.30 -3.75 3.91
CA VAL A 76 6.84 -3.67 3.77
C VAL A 76 6.30 -2.31 4.18
N THR A 77 5.26 -1.86 3.48
CA THR A 77 4.48 -0.67 3.85
C THR A 77 3.10 -1.10 4.33
N TYR A 78 2.70 -0.67 5.53
CA TYR A 78 1.35 -0.90 6.02
C TYR A 78 0.34 -0.10 5.20
N VAL A 79 -0.72 -0.77 4.77
CA VAL A 79 -1.86 -0.15 4.09
C VAL A 79 -3.16 -0.56 4.75
N GLN A 80 -4.08 0.40 4.82
CA GLN A 80 -5.44 0.16 5.26
C GLN A 80 -6.42 0.93 4.39
N HIS A 81 -7.36 0.19 3.82
CA HIS A 81 -8.47 0.73 3.05
C HIS A 81 -9.76 0.63 3.86
N ARG A 82 -10.54 1.71 3.87
CA ARG A 82 -11.86 1.80 4.50
C ARG A 82 -12.85 2.30 3.46
N SER A 83 -13.78 1.45 3.08
CA SER A 83 -14.78 1.77 2.06
C SER A 83 -16.19 1.64 2.61
N PRO A 84 -17.02 2.69 2.56
CA PRO A 84 -18.44 2.56 2.85
C PRO A 84 -19.08 1.60 1.85
N ARG A 85 -19.69 0.52 2.32
CA ARG A 85 -20.49 -0.35 1.45
C ARG A 85 -21.94 0.10 1.53
N PRO A 86 -22.51 0.67 0.45
CA PRO A 86 -23.95 0.94 0.41
C PRO A 86 -24.72 -0.37 0.56
N GLN A 87 -25.74 -0.40 1.41
CA GLN A 87 -26.61 -1.54 1.56
C GLN A 87 -27.84 -1.35 0.67
N VAL A 88 -28.02 -2.25 -0.29
CA VAL A 88 -29.19 -2.26 -1.17
C VAL A 88 -30.24 -3.16 -0.53
N ASN A 89 -31.43 -2.62 -0.31
CA ASN A 89 -32.59 -3.43 0.04
C ASN A 89 -33.04 -4.20 -1.19
N SER A 90 -32.90 -5.53 -1.19
CA SER A 90 -33.21 -6.38 -2.35
C SER A 90 -34.70 -6.37 -2.76
N LYS A 91 -35.60 -5.97 -1.86
CA LYS A 91 -37.04 -5.91 -2.14
C LYS A 91 -37.49 -4.56 -2.68
N THR A 92 -36.83 -3.47 -2.27
CA THR A 92 -37.27 -2.09 -2.61
C THR A 92 -36.29 -1.35 -3.51
N ALA A 93 -35.13 -1.94 -3.82
CA ALA A 93 -34.01 -1.33 -4.53
C ALA A 93 -33.49 -0.02 -3.91
N LYS A 94 -33.92 0.33 -2.68
CA LYS A 94 -33.43 1.51 -1.97
C LYS A 94 -32.01 1.28 -1.48
N VAL A 95 -31.16 2.27 -1.69
CA VAL A 95 -29.78 2.31 -1.20
C VAL A 95 -29.74 3.07 0.12
N GLY A 96 -29.29 2.40 1.19
CA GLY A 96 -29.06 3.01 2.50
C GLY A 96 -27.59 2.93 2.93
N PRO A 97 -27.22 3.65 4.00
CA PRO A 97 -25.90 3.51 4.60
C PRO A 97 -25.73 2.06 5.10
N GLY A 98 -24.68 1.38 4.63
CA GLY A 98 -24.33 0.03 5.07
C GLY A 98 -23.06 0.00 5.91
N LYS A 99 -22.50 -1.18 6.10
CA LYS A 99 -21.27 -1.38 6.89
C LYS A 99 -20.04 -0.84 6.15
N THR A 100 -19.07 -0.31 6.88
CA THR A 100 -17.73 -0.01 6.34
C THR A 100 -16.97 -1.32 6.15
N LEU A 101 -16.39 -1.52 4.97
CA LEU A 101 -15.45 -2.59 4.69
C LEU A 101 -14.06 -2.15 5.11
N TYR A 102 -13.39 -3.00 5.88
CA TYR A 102 -12.00 -2.81 6.30
C TYR A 102 -11.13 -3.84 5.61
N ALA A 103 -10.10 -3.37 4.91
CA ALA A 103 -9.06 -4.21 4.34
C ALA A 103 -7.71 -3.63 4.77
N ALA A 104 -6.98 -4.36 5.59
CA ALA A 104 -5.62 -4.01 6.01
C ALA A 104 -4.65 -5.04 5.44
N GLY A 105 -3.43 -4.60 5.13
CA GLY A 105 -2.39 -5.45 4.61
C GLY A 105 -1.02 -4.77 4.61
N LEU A 106 -0.07 -5.46 4.01
CA LEU A 106 1.29 -5.01 3.78
C LEU A 106 1.53 -4.99 2.27
N LEU A 107 2.08 -3.90 1.75
CA LEU A 107 2.57 -3.80 0.38
C LEU A 107 4.08 -4.02 0.35
N MET A 108 4.54 -4.71 -0.68
CA MET A 108 5.94 -5.02 -0.97
C MET A 108 6.34 -4.30 -2.27
N SER A 109 7.65 -4.11 -2.47
CA SER A 109 8.16 -3.66 -3.77
C SER A 109 8.05 -4.80 -4.79
N ASP A 110 8.15 -4.47 -6.07
CA ASP A 110 8.23 -5.46 -7.17
C ASP A 110 9.54 -6.25 -7.17
N ARG A 111 10.57 -5.77 -6.47
CA ARG A 111 11.91 -6.38 -6.39
C ARG A 111 12.14 -7.17 -5.10
N ASP A 112 11.39 -6.86 -4.05
CA ASP A 112 11.54 -7.43 -2.71
C ASP A 112 10.18 -7.96 -2.22
N ASN A 113 9.62 -8.92 -2.95
CA ASN A 113 8.32 -9.55 -2.66
C ASN A 113 8.45 -11.00 -2.17
N GLN A 114 9.65 -11.38 -1.73
CA GLN A 114 9.96 -12.72 -1.25
C GLN A 114 10.09 -12.72 0.26
N LEU A 115 9.48 -13.71 0.91
CA LEU A 115 9.65 -14.00 2.33
C LEU A 115 10.30 -15.37 2.48
N PHE A 116 11.27 -15.48 3.38
CA PHE A 116 11.90 -16.76 3.72
C PHE A 116 11.58 -17.15 5.15
N ILE A 117 11.23 -18.41 5.34
CA ILE A 117 10.94 -19.03 6.64
C ILE A 117 12.06 -20.02 6.92
N HIS A 118 12.79 -19.81 8.01
CA HIS A 118 13.95 -20.61 8.40
C HIS A 118 13.54 -21.50 9.57
N TRP A 119 13.34 -22.78 9.32
CA TRP A 119 12.96 -23.74 10.36
C TRP A 119 14.18 -24.54 10.83
N PRO A 120 14.56 -24.47 12.13
CA PRO A 120 15.77 -25.11 12.65
C PRO A 120 15.57 -26.62 12.87
N VAL A 121 15.16 -27.33 11.83
CA VAL A 121 14.92 -28.77 11.85
C VAL A 121 15.64 -29.46 10.70
N THR A 122 15.76 -30.78 10.83
CA THR A 122 16.22 -31.67 9.77
C THR A 122 15.06 -32.59 9.39
N LEU A 123 14.87 -32.77 8.09
CA LEU A 123 13.84 -33.63 7.53
C LEU A 123 14.47 -34.91 7.01
N SER A 124 13.73 -36.02 7.12
CA SER A 124 13.99 -37.22 6.32
C SER A 124 13.49 -37.01 4.88
N ASP A 125 14.00 -37.81 3.94
CA ASP A 125 13.60 -37.75 2.52
C ASP A 125 12.06 -37.82 2.35
N MET A 126 11.40 -38.64 3.15
CA MET A 126 9.95 -38.78 3.11
C MET A 126 9.23 -37.53 3.67
N GLU A 127 9.72 -36.94 4.76
CA GLU A 127 9.15 -35.70 5.30
C GLU A 127 9.33 -34.53 4.34
N GLU A 128 10.50 -34.43 3.71
CA GLU A 128 10.78 -33.40 2.70
C GLU A 128 9.85 -33.54 1.49
N LEU A 129 9.70 -34.76 0.96
CA LEU A 129 8.77 -35.03 -0.15
C LEU A 129 7.32 -34.68 0.22
N VAL A 130 6.84 -35.07 1.41
CA VAL A 130 5.49 -34.70 1.85
C VAL A 130 5.35 -33.19 1.98
N LEU A 131 6.35 -32.50 2.52
CA LEU A 131 6.34 -31.05 2.64
C LEU A 131 6.25 -30.38 1.27
N GLN A 132 7.09 -30.76 0.32
CA GLN A 132 7.08 -30.22 -1.04
C GLN A 132 5.71 -30.40 -1.71
N LEU A 133 5.11 -31.59 -1.58
CA LEU A 133 3.76 -31.86 -2.09
C LEU A 133 2.72 -30.92 -1.47
N CYS A 134 2.73 -30.76 -0.13
CA CYS A 134 1.79 -29.87 0.55
C CYS A 134 2.00 -28.40 0.14
N LEU A 135 3.25 -27.93 0.03
CA LEU A 135 3.56 -26.57 -0.40
C LEU A 135 3.11 -26.29 -1.84
N SER A 136 3.23 -27.28 -2.74
CA SER A 136 2.75 -27.17 -4.14
C SER A 136 1.23 -26.99 -4.25
N GLY A 137 0.48 -27.36 -3.20
CA GLY A 137 -0.96 -27.15 -3.11
C GLY A 137 -1.37 -25.73 -2.73
N LEU A 138 -0.43 -24.85 -2.39
CA LEU A 138 -0.72 -23.50 -1.90
C LEU A 138 -0.68 -22.49 -3.03
N THR A 139 -1.72 -21.65 -3.08
CA THR A 139 -1.86 -20.57 -4.07
C THR A 139 -1.93 -19.17 -3.45
N TYR A 140 -1.89 -19.11 -2.11
CA TYR A 140 -1.89 -17.88 -1.33
C TYR A 140 -1.40 -18.18 0.09
N LEU A 141 -0.94 -17.14 0.82
CA LEU A 141 -0.64 -17.22 2.24
C LEU A 141 -1.39 -16.12 3.00
N GLY A 142 -2.14 -16.51 4.03
CA GLY A 142 -3.03 -15.59 4.75
C GLY A 142 -4.41 -15.57 4.10
N ARG A 143 -4.80 -14.45 3.50
CA ARG A 143 -6.04 -14.34 2.74
C ARG A 143 -5.82 -14.61 1.25
N ARG A 144 -6.89 -14.98 0.54
CA ARG A 144 -6.84 -15.32 -0.90
C ARG A 144 -6.37 -14.15 -1.78
N GLU A 145 -6.53 -12.91 -1.32
CA GLU A 145 -6.03 -11.71 -2.00
C GLU A 145 -4.49 -11.61 -2.00
N ALA A 146 -3.80 -12.32 -1.09
CA ALA A 146 -2.34 -12.44 -1.02
C ALA A 146 -1.86 -13.69 -1.77
N ALA A 147 -2.07 -13.68 -3.09
CA ALA A 147 -1.67 -14.78 -3.97
C ALA A 147 -0.15 -15.03 -3.87
N ALA A 148 0.23 -16.28 -3.68
CA ALA A 148 1.61 -16.66 -3.42
C ALA A 148 1.90 -18.11 -3.77
N THR A 149 3.15 -18.41 -4.13
CA THR A 149 3.69 -19.78 -4.19
C THR A 149 4.66 -20.03 -3.05
N LEU A 150 4.73 -21.28 -2.60
CA LEU A 150 5.66 -21.70 -1.57
C LEU A 150 6.50 -22.86 -2.07
N SER A 151 7.80 -22.84 -1.80
CA SER A 151 8.73 -23.89 -2.21
C SER A 151 9.86 -24.06 -1.20
N LEU A 152 10.50 -25.24 -1.20
CA LEU A 152 11.75 -25.45 -0.48
C LEU A 152 12.92 -24.91 -1.30
N VAL A 153 13.85 -24.24 -0.62
CA VAL A 153 15.07 -23.71 -1.23
C VAL A 153 16.29 -24.13 -0.41
N GLU A 154 17.42 -24.33 -1.08
CA GLU A 154 18.68 -24.73 -0.44
C GLU A 154 19.31 -23.58 0.33
N THR A 155 19.20 -22.36 -0.22
CA THR A 155 19.84 -21.16 0.32
C THR A 155 18.79 -20.06 0.52
N ALA A 156 18.93 -19.30 1.59
CA ALA A 156 18.12 -18.11 1.87
C ALA A 156 18.99 -17.00 2.50
N PRO A 157 18.59 -15.73 2.41
CA PRO A 157 19.29 -14.64 3.09
C PRO A 157 19.26 -14.80 4.61
N GLU A 158 20.07 -14.01 5.32
CA GLU A 158 20.10 -14.06 6.79
C GLU A 158 18.77 -13.55 7.40
N PRO A 159 18.25 -14.23 8.44
CA PRO A 159 16.99 -13.86 9.06
C PRO A 159 17.07 -12.53 9.81
N ASN A 160 16.13 -11.64 9.49
CA ASN A 160 15.94 -10.32 10.12
C ASN A 160 14.77 -10.28 11.11
N ALA A 161 14.10 -11.41 11.38
CA ALA A 161 13.12 -11.54 12.45
C ALA A 161 13.25 -12.87 13.18
N LYS A 162 13.36 -12.82 14.50
CA LYS A 162 13.67 -13.98 15.35
C LYS A 162 12.79 -13.98 16.59
N ALA A 163 12.48 -15.18 17.10
CA ALA A 163 11.80 -15.33 18.38
C ALA A 163 12.67 -14.73 19.49
N ASP A 164 12.07 -13.88 20.31
CA ASP A 164 12.74 -13.17 21.41
C ASP A 164 11.69 -12.83 22.47
N SER A 165 11.93 -13.21 23.73
CA SER A 165 11.07 -12.87 24.87
C SER A 165 10.88 -11.35 25.08
N GLY A 166 11.81 -10.53 24.63
CA GLY A 166 11.71 -9.06 24.64
C GLY A 166 11.11 -8.46 23.37
N GLY A 167 10.72 -9.30 22.41
CA GLY A 167 10.18 -8.88 21.12
C GLY A 167 8.85 -8.14 21.22
N THR A 168 8.59 -7.24 20.28
CA THR A 168 7.38 -6.41 20.26
C THR A 168 6.27 -6.96 19.38
N ARG A 169 6.57 -7.96 18.54
CA ARG A 169 5.57 -8.63 17.69
C ARG A 169 5.07 -9.89 18.36
N ILE A 170 3.77 -9.95 18.64
CA ILE A 170 3.12 -11.11 19.22
C ILE A 170 2.54 -11.95 18.09
N VAL A 171 2.86 -13.24 18.06
CA VAL A 171 2.35 -14.19 17.06
C VAL A 171 1.75 -15.41 17.72
N ALA A 172 0.75 -16.01 17.08
CA ALA A 172 0.16 -17.27 17.53
C ALA A 172 1.06 -18.47 17.17
N ILE A 173 1.27 -19.35 18.14
CA ILE A 173 2.02 -20.59 17.97
C ILE A 173 1.16 -21.76 18.44
N ALA A 174 1.48 -22.97 17.98
CA ALA A 174 0.96 -24.18 18.61
C ALA A 174 1.61 -24.36 19.99
N ASP A 175 0.89 -24.96 20.93
CA ASP A 175 1.43 -25.38 22.21
C ASP A 175 2.48 -26.48 21.96
N PRO A 176 3.76 -26.27 22.29
CA PRO A 176 4.83 -27.23 22.01
C PRO A 176 4.68 -28.52 22.81
N GLU A 177 3.88 -28.53 23.88
CA GLU A 177 3.60 -29.73 24.69
C GLU A 177 2.41 -30.55 24.15
N GLN A 178 1.73 -30.07 23.10
CA GLN A 178 0.58 -30.74 22.51
C GLN A 178 1.02 -31.92 21.64
N ASP A 179 0.37 -33.08 21.79
CA ASP A 179 0.65 -34.25 20.96
C ASP A 179 0.24 -34.06 19.49
N ALA A 180 0.83 -34.88 18.61
CA ALA A 180 0.64 -34.77 17.17
C ALA A 180 -0.83 -34.95 16.72
N GLU A 181 -1.61 -35.80 17.39
CA GLU A 181 -3.01 -36.01 17.00
C GLU A 181 -3.87 -34.84 17.46
N ALA A 182 -3.70 -34.38 18.70
CA ALA A 182 -4.41 -33.20 19.20
C ALA A 182 -4.09 -31.95 18.37
N LEU A 183 -2.84 -31.75 17.98
CA LEU A 183 -2.43 -30.68 17.06
C LEU A 183 -3.14 -30.81 15.71
N TRP A 184 -3.14 -32.00 15.12
CA TRP A 184 -3.81 -32.25 13.84
C TRP A 184 -5.31 -31.91 13.89
N GLN A 185 -6.00 -32.33 14.94
CA GLN A 185 -7.41 -32.01 15.14
C GLN A 185 -7.63 -30.50 15.29
N ALA A 186 -6.76 -29.81 16.03
CA ALA A 186 -6.87 -28.37 16.25
C ALA A 186 -6.62 -27.54 14.97
N LEU A 187 -5.64 -27.95 14.14
CA LEU A 187 -5.36 -27.30 12.85
C LEU A 187 -6.52 -27.44 11.84
N ASN A 188 -7.24 -28.57 11.90
CA ASN A 188 -8.37 -28.88 11.03
C ASN A 188 -9.72 -28.35 11.52
N LEU A 189 -9.78 -27.84 12.75
CA LEU A 189 -11.00 -27.26 13.28
C LEU A 189 -11.37 -26.00 12.48
N SER A 190 -12.62 -25.92 12.03
CA SER A 190 -13.14 -24.70 11.40
C SER A 190 -13.46 -23.65 12.45
N ALA A 191 -13.45 -22.37 12.05
CA ALA A 191 -13.84 -21.28 12.96
C ALA A 191 -15.30 -21.41 13.43
N HIS A 192 -16.19 -21.91 12.57
CA HIS A 192 -17.58 -22.16 12.90
C HIS A 192 -17.73 -23.24 13.99
N GLU A 193 -17.05 -24.38 13.82
CA GLU A 193 -17.08 -25.46 14.80
C GLU A 193 -16.42 -25.08 16.11
N ASN A 194 -15.29 -24.37 16.05
CA ASN A 194 -14.61 -23.89 17.26
C ASN A 194 -15.51 -22.96 18.07
N TYR A 195 -16.12 -21.97 17.42
CA TYR A 195 -17.02 -21.05 18.09
C TYR A 195 -18.29 -21.75 18.57
N GLY A 196 -18.85 -22.67 17.77
CA GLY A 196 -20.05 -23.43 18.14
C GLY A 196 -19.86 -24.30 19.38
N LYS A 197 -18.72 -24.97 19.51
CA LYS A 197 -18.41 -25.85 20.66
C LYS A 197 -17.84 -25.10 21.85
N ASN A 198 -16.83 -24.26 21.63
CA ASN A 198 -16.03 -23.67 22.69
C ASN A 198 -16.46 -22.24 23.04
N ARG A 199 -17.38 -21.64 22.28
CA ARG A 199 -17.76 -20.21 22.38
C ARG A 199 -16.54 -19.28 22.39
N SER A 200 -15.47 -19.69 21.71
CA SER A 200 -14.19 -19.01 21.68
C SER A 200 -13.78 -18.74 20.24
N ALA A 201 -13.20 -17.56 20.00
CA ALA A 201 -12.54 -17.23 18.75
C ALA A 201 -11.08 -17.74 18.69
N VAL A 202 -10.56 -18.21 19.84
CA VAL A 202 -9.22 -18.79 19.96
C VAL A 202 -9.32 -20.29 19.81
N PHE A 203 -8.47 -20.88 18.95
CA PHE A 203 -8.42 -22.32 18.75
C PHE A 203 -7.74 -23.02 19.95
N PRO A 204 -8.14 -24.25 20.29
CA PRO A 204 -7.45 -25.05 21.32
C PRO A 204 -5.98 -25.24 20.97
N GLY A 205 -5.11 -25.16 21.98
CA GLY A 205 -3.67 -25.34 21.79
C GLY A 205 -2.94 -24.15 21.17
N ILE A 206 -3.57 -22.98 21.03
CA ILE A 206 -2.85 -21.75 20.68
C ILE A 206 -2.15 -21.18 21.91
N ARG A 207 -0.84 -20.92 21.78
CA ARG A 207 -0.03 -20.08 22.66
C ARG A 207 0.44 -18.83 21.91
N GLN A 208 1.13 -17.94 22.61
CA GLN A 208 1.75 -16.76 22.02
C GLN A 208 3.26 -16.83 22.16
N ALA A 209 3.96 -16.33 21.15
CA ALA A 209 5.39 -16.04 21.21
C ALA A 209 5.62 -14.60 20.77
N THR A 210 6.73 -14.04 21.21
CA THR A 210 7.18 -12.70 20.82
C THR A 210 8.36 -12.79 19.86
N TYR A 211 8.39 -11.88 18.89
CA TYR A 211 9.44 -11.76 17.90
C TYR A 211 10.04 -10.36 17.91
N HIS A 212 11.36 -10.31 17.82
CA HIS A 212 12.12 -9.10 17.50
C HIS A 212 12.29 -9.02 15.99
N LEU A 213 11.99 -7.86 15.42
CA LEU A 213 12.20 -7.56 14.01
C LEU A 213 13.31 -6.53 13.94
N GLU A 214 14.39 -6.88 13.24
CA GLU A 214 15.44 -5.91 12.93
C GLU A 214 14.80 -4.80 12.09
N ALA A 215 14.84 -3.58 12.61
CA ALA A 215 14.21 -2.45 11.95
C ALA A 215 14.86 -2.26 10.58
N THR A 216 14.17 -2.64 9.52
CA THR A 216 14.46 -2.10 8.19
C THR A 216 13.84 -0.71 8.21
N PRO A 217 14.62 0.38 8.29
CA PRO A 217 14.03 1.71 8.23
C PRO A 217 13.20 1.77 6.94
N PRO A 218 11.95 2.24 7.00
CA PRO A 218 11.16 2.41 5.79
C PRO A 218 11.97 3.30 4.85
N GLN A 219 12.52 2.70 3.79
CA GLN A 219 13.00 3.46 2.65
C GLN A 219 11.73 3.99 2.01
N TYR A 220 11.28 5.15 2.47
CA TYR A 220 10.36 5.95 1.69
C TYR A 220 11.12 6.31 0.43
N PRO A 221 10.78 5.77 -0.76
CA PRO A 221 11.24 6.43 -1.98
C PRO A 221 10.79 7.88 -1.82
N GLN A 222 11.73 8.82 -1.88
CA GLN A 222 11.34 10.21 -1.97
C GLN A 222 10.54 10.32 -3.24
N VAL A 223 9.20 10.31 -3.11
CA VAL A 223 8.31 10.64 -4.20
C VAL A 223 8.56 12.11 -4.46
N THR A 224 9.54 12.40 -5.31
CA THR A 224 9.58 13.67 -6.00
C THR A 224 8.35 13.67 -6.88
N TRP A 225 7.26 14.24 -6.37
CA TRP A 225 6.11 14.55 -7.19
C TRP A 225 6.63 15.26 -8.44
N PRO A 226 6.20 14.84 -9.65
CA PRO A 226 6.64 15.53 -10.86
C PRO A 226 6.33 17.01 -10.68
N LYS A 227 7.38 17.84 -10.65
CA LYS A 227 7.21 19.27 -10.43
C LYS A 227 6.30 19.78 -11.54
N GLN A 228 5.23 20.49 -11.19
CA GLN A 228 4.34 21.00 -12.21
C GLN A 228 5.03 22.18 -12.91
N HIS A 229 5.48 21.97 -14.14
CA HIS A 229 6.25 22.98 -14.90
C HIS A 229 5.36 23.97 -15.66
N ALA A 230 4.11 23.60 -15.94
CA ALA A 230 3.19 24.42 -16.72
C ALA A 230 1.80 24.45 -16.08
N VAL A 231 1.18 25.62 -16.07
CA VAL A 231 -0.23 25.83 -15.70
C VAL A 231 -0.91 26.62 -16.81
N THR A 232 -2.09 26.18 -17.23
CA THR A 232 -2.91 26.89 -18.23
C THR A 232 -4.13 27.48 -17.55
N LEU A 233 -4.34 28.78 -17.74
CA LEU A 233 -5.54 29.48 -17.30
C LEU A 233 -6.38 29.86 -18.51
N LEU A 234 -7.66 29.49 -18.48
CA LEU A 234 -8.68 29.99 -19.40
C LEU A 234 -8.97 31.47 -19.10
N VAL A 235 -9.13 32.28 -20.14
CA VAL A 235 -9.45 33.70 -20.01
C VAL A 235 -10.88 33.95 -20.48
N SER A 236 -11.73 34.40 -19.56
CA SER A 236 -13.15 34.69 -19.83
C SER A 236 -13.46 36.16 -19.53
N PRO A 237 -14.06 36.91 -20.47
CA PRO A 237 -14.41 38.31 -20.22
C PRO A 237 -15.61 38.43 -19.27
N ILE A 238 -15.60 39.45 -18.41
CA ILE A 238 -16.70 39.79 -17.52
C ILE A 238 -17.33 41.08 -18.03
N LYS A 239 -18.59 41.01 -18.47
CA LYS A 239 -19.38 42.16 -18.96
C LYS A 239 -18.61 43.03 -19.99
N SER A 240 -17.72 42.42 -20.75
CA SER A 240 -16.82 43.02 -21.72
C SER A 240 -16.68 42.11 -22.95
N PRO A 241 -16.25 42.62 -24.11
CA PRO A 241 -15.92 41.77 -25.25
C PRO A 241 -14.67 40.91 -24.97
N PRO A 242 -14.42 39.84 -25.76
CA PRO A 242 -13.20 39.05 -25.65
C PRO A 242 -11.94 39.91 -25.74
N LEU A 243 -10.92 39.62 -24.92
CA LEU A 243 -9.71 40.43 -24.85
C LEU A 243 -8.91 40.31 -26.16
N PRO A 244 -8.67 41.41 -26.91
CA PRO A 244 -7.85 41.36 -28.13
C PRO A 244 -6.41 40.94 -27.85
N MET A 245 -5.79 40.19 -28.77
CA MET A 245 -4.42 39.68 -28.62
C MET A 245 -3.38 40.80 -28.41
N LYS A 246 -3.60 41.98 -29.02
CA LYS A 246 -2.74 43.16 -28.81
C LYS A 246 -2.70 43.66 -27.35
N LEU A 247 -3.67 43.27 -26.51
CA LEU A 247 -3.70 43.59 -25.09
C LEU A 247 -3.13 42.46 -24.22
N GLY A 248 -2.57 41.40 -24.82
CA GLY A 248 -2.00 40.26 -24.11
C GLY A 248 -0.90 40.64 -23.11
N LEU A 249 -0.04 41.61 -23.45
CA LEU A 249 1.00 42.09 -22.54
C LEU A 249 0.41 42.78 -21.29
N GLN A 250 -0.71 43.48 -21.43
CA GLN A 250 -1.39 44.11 -20.30
C GLN A 250 -2.00 43.06 -19.37
N LEU A 251 -2.56 41.99 -19.95
CA LEU A 251 -3.03 40.83 -19.20
C LEU A 251 -1.90 40.18 -18.41
N THR A 252 -0.78 39.85 -19.06
CA THR A 252 0.33 39.16 -18.38
C THR A 252 0.96 40.03 -17.31
N ASN A 253 1.11 41.34 -17.55
CA ASN A 253 1.59 42.27 -16.53
C ASN A 253 0.63 42.36 -15.33
N ARG A 254 -0.68 42.43 -15.57
CA ARG A 254 -1.65 42.50 -14.47
C ARG A 254 -1.70 41.21 -13.64
N LEU A 255 -1.62 40.06 -14.32
CA LEU A 255 -1.52 38.75 -13.69
C LEU A 255 -0.23 38.62 -12.87
N HIS A 256 0.90 39.04 -13.43
CA HIS A 256 2.20 39.05 -12.77
C HIS A 256 2.17 39.86 -11.47
N GLN A 257 1.66 41.10 -11.52
CA GLN A 257 1.51 41.94 -10.32
C GLN A 257 0.67 41.26 -9.22
N LEU A 258 -0.43 40.60 -9.61
CA LEU A 258 -1.29 39.90 -8.65
C LEU A 258 -0.58 38.68 -8.04
N LEU A 259 0.15 37.91 -8.84
CA LEU A 259 0.93 36.75 -8.38
C LEU A 259 2.03 37.17 -7.41
N VAL A 260 2.80 38.21 -7.76
CA VAL A 260 3.84 38.77 -6.88
C VAL A 260 3.26 39.27 -5.57
N HIS A 261 2.10 39.94 -5.62
CA HIS A 261 1.43 40.43 -4.41
C HIS A 261 0.97 39.29 -3.49
N ARG A 262 0.50 38.17 -4.04
CA ARG A 262 0.01 37.02 -3.26
C ARG A 262 1.11 36.09 -2.79
N CYS A 263 2.14 35.92 -3.59
CA CYS A 263 3.25 35.03 -3.35
C CYS A 263 4.51 35.71 -3.90
N PRO A 264 5.27 36.46 -3.08
CA PRO A 264 6.50 37.14 -3.52
C PRO A 264 7.66 36.13 -3.65
N ALA A 265 7.43 35.00 -4.31
CA ALA A 265 8.41 33.96 -4.55
C ALA A 265 9.31 34.31 -5.75
N PRO A 266 10.58 33.87 -5.75
CA PRO A 266 11.52 34.10 -6.86
C PRO A 266 10.98 33.71 -8.24
N VAL A 267 10.17 32.64 -8.30
CA VAL A 267 9.53 32.18 -9.54
C VAL A 267 8.58 33.21 -10.16
N PHE A 268 8.02 34.14 -9.38
CA PHE A 268 7.14 35.21 -9.88
C PHE A 268 7.86 36.56 -9.91
N THR A 269 8.66 36.87 -8.90
CA THR A 269 9.38 38.16 -8.83
C THR A 269 10.52 38.25 -9.84
N GLY A 270 11.08 37.11 -10.26
CA GLY A 270 12.32 37.06 -11.03
C GLY A 270 13.53 37.51 -10.23
N GLN A 271 13.43 37.55 -8.89
CA GLN A 271 14.47 38.03 -8.00
C GLN A 271 14.72 37.07 -6.84
N GLU A 272 16.00 36.89 -6.50
CA GLU A 272 16.44 36.18 -5.29
C GLU A 272 17.22 37.16 -4.42
N LEU A 273 16.79 37.33 -3.16
CA LEU A 273 17.41 38.27 -2.20
C LEU A 273 17.58 39.70 -2.76
N GLY A 274 16.65 40.15 -3.61
CA GLY A 274 16.67 41.48 -4.22
C GLY A 274 17.57 41.62 -5.46
N GLN A 275 18.21 40.54 -5.90
CA GLN A 275 19.00 40.51 -7.13
C GLN A 275 18.22 39.81 -8.26
N PRO A 276 18.24 40.32 -9.51
CA PRO A 276 17.64 39.64 -10.65
C PRO A 276 18.24 38.25 -10.86
N ASN A 277 17.37 37.24 -11.08
CA ASN A 277 17.81 35.88 -11.38
C ASN A 277 18.34 35.81 -12.82
N LEU A 278 19.58 35.33 -12.99
CA LEU A 278 20.31 35.30 -14.26
C LEU A 278 19.94 34.11 -15.17
N ASP A 279 19.36 33.06 -14.59
CA ASP A 279 19.12 31.79 -15.29
C ASP A 279 17.74 31.71 -15.95
N HIS A 280 17.01 32.83 -16.02
CA HIS A 280 15.62 32.90 -16.49
C HIS A 280 14.68 31.85 -15.85
N ASN A 281 14.98 31.45 -14.61
CA ASN A 281 14.24 30.44 -13.84
C ASN A 281 12.89 30.95 -13.26
N HIS A 282 12.37 32.04 -13.82
CA HIS A 282 11.11 32.66 -13.43
C HIS A 282 10.00 32.32 -14.42
N THR A 283 8.77 32.65 -14.03
CA THR A 283 7.56 32.32 -14.77
C THR A 283 7.52 33.07 -16.10
N ILE A 284 7.45 32.31 -17.19
CA ILE A 284 7.21 32.81 -18.53
C ILE A 284 5.71 32.79 -18.78
N PHE A 285 5.16 33.94 -19.18
CA PHE A 285 3.74 34.09 -19.52
C PHE A 285 3.56 34.09 -21.04
N GLN A 286 2.73 33.18 -21.55
CA GLN A 286 2.39 33.10 -22.97
C GLN A 286 0.88 33.23 -23.16
N CYS A 287 0.43 34.27 -23.84
CA CYS A 287 -0.95 34.36 -24.30
C CYS A 287 -1.17 33.42 -25.49
N VAL A 288 -2.26 32.65 -25.44
CA VAL A 288 -2.68 31.73 -26.52
C VAL A 288 -3.98 32.25 -27.11
N ALA A 289 -3.98 32.37 -28.44
CA ALA A 289 -5.14 32.89 -29.17
C ALA A 289 -6.31 31.90 -29.19
N ASP A 290 -7.49 32.42 -29.46
CA ASP A 290 -8.62 31.64 -29.93
C ASP A 290 -8.39 31.12 -31.37
N SER A 291 -9.33 30.34 -31.90
CA SER A 291 -9.22 29.78 -33.25
C SER A 291 -9.15 30.85 -34.34
N THR A 292 -9.62 32.06 -34.08
CA THR A 292 -9.55 33.18 -35.03
C THR A 292 -8.21 33.92 -35.01
N GLY A 293 -7.37 33.66 -34.01
CA GLY A 293 -6.10 34.37 -33.80
C GLY A 293 -6.25 35.78 -33.23
N ARG A 294 -7.48 36.27 -33.01
CA ARG A 294 -7.74 37.68 -32.69
C ARG A 294 -7.82 37.95 -31.19
N TYR A 295 -8.22 36.97 -30.40
CA TYR A 295 -8.53 37.15 -28.98
C TYR A 295 -7.73 36.21 -28.10
N VAL A 296 -7.39 36.64 -26.90
CA VAL A 296 -6.73 35.79 -25.91
C VAL A 296 -7.75 34.81 -25.35
N LYS A 297 -7.50 33.51 -25.57
CA LYS A 297 -8.32 32.41 -25.03
C LYS A 297 -7.72 31.83 -23.75
N GLN A 298 -6.39 31.76 -23.68
CA GLN A 298 -5.67 31.18 -22.55
C GLN A 298 -4.41 31.99 -22.24
N VAL A 299 -3.94 31.90 -21.01
CA VAL A 299 -2.58 32.27 -20.63
C VAL A 299 -1.88 31.05 -20.04
N ARG A 300 -0.71 30.71 -20.57
CA ARG A 300 0.15 29.64 -20.08
C ARG A 300 1.26 30.23 -19.24
N LEU A 301 1.46 29.66 -18.06
CA LEU A 301 2.53 30.00 -17.14
C LEU A 301 3.49 28.83 -17.12
N TYR A 302 4.75 29.07 -17.45
CA TYR A 302 5.80 28.04 -17.49
C TYR A 302 6.99 28.41 -16.61
N SER A 303 7.53 27.43 -15.88
CA SER A 303 8.77 27.56 -15.10
C SER A 303 9.68 26.36 -15.30
N TYR A 304 10.96 26.61 -15.60
CA TYR A 304 11.99 25.57 -15.75
C TYR A 304 12.24 24.81 -14.44
N GLN A 305 12.11 25.46 -13.28
CA GLN A 305 12.28 24.81 -11.97
C GLN A 305 11.00 24.15 -11.45
N GLY A 306 9.87 24.40 -12.11
CA GLY A 306 8.53 23.96 -11.70
C GLY A 306 7.97 24.75 -10.52
N TYR A 307 6.68 24.55 -10.24
CA TYR A 307 5.97 25.22 -9.16
C TYR A 307 5.88 24.35 -7.90
N GLN A 308 6.07 24.99 -6.74
CA GLN A 308 5.80 24.46 -5.42
C GLN A 308 4.31 24.59 -5.07
N ALA A 309 3.86 23.91 -4.01
CA ALA A 309 2.46 23.87 -3.60
C ALA A 309 1.87 25.28 -3.34
N GLU A 310 2.62 26.16 -2.67
CA GLU A 310 2.20 27.54 -2.37
C GLU A 310 2.07 28.38 -3.64
N GLN A 311 2.92 28.13 -4.64
CA GLN A 311 2.93 28.83 -5.91
C GLN A 311 1.76 28.39 -6.79
N LEU A 312 1.45 27.09 -6.80
CA LEU A 312 0.26 26.55 -7.46
C LEU A 312 -1.03 27.07 -6.81
N ALA A 313 -1.06 27.17 -5.47
CA ALA A 313 -2.19 27.75 -4.75
C ALA A 313 -2.37 29.24 -5.09
N ALA A 314 -1.27 30.00 -5.19
CA ALA A 314 -1.31 31.40 -5.62
C ALA A 314 -1.89 31.54 -7.04
N ILE A 315 -1.43 30.71 -7.99
CA ILE A 315 -1.97 30.69 -9.36
C ILE A 315 -3.47 30.33 -9.37
N ALA A 316 -3.87 29.28 -8.66
CA ALA A 316 -5.26 28.83 -8.60
C ALA A 316 -6.18 29.89 -7.97
N SER A 317 -5.67 30.70 -7.04
CA SER A 317 -6.44 31.77 -6.41
C SER A 317 -6.72 32.97 -7.35
N CYS A 318 -6.00 33.11 -8.47
CA CYS A 318 -6.09 34.25 -9.40
C CYS A 318 -7.35 34.20 -10.29
N SER A 319 -8.53 34.01 -9.71
CA SER A 319 -9.78 33.81 -10.44
C SER A 319 -10.37 35.06 -11.09
N TYR A 320 -9.87 36.25 -10.76
CA TYR A 320 -10.37 37.55 -11.25
C TYR A 320 -9.24 38.57 -11.44
N LEU A 321 -9.25 39.24 -12.59
CA LEU A 321 -8.36 40.36 -12.91
C LEU A 321 -9.18 41.59 -13.27
N LYS A 322 -9.12 42.61 -12.42
CA LYS A 322 -9.75 43.91 -12.64
C LYS A 322 -8.82 44.84 -13.41
N GLY A 323 -9.40 45.55 -14.38
CA GLY A 323 -8.77 46.68 -15.06
C GLY A 323 -7.54 46.27 -15.85
N VAL A 324 -7.59 45.13 -16.55
CA VAL A 324 -6.50 44.71 -17.45
C VAL A 324 -6.26 45.77 -18.52
N ALA A 325 -7.36 46.32 -19.05
CA ALA A 325 -7.38 47.52 -19.90
C ALA A 325 -8.67 48.29 -19.64
N ARG A 326 -8.82 49.49 -20.23
CA ARG A 326 -10.06 50.27 -20.11
C ARG A 326 -11.24 49.45 -20.63
N GLY A 327 -12.14 49.07 -19.72
CA GLY A 327 -13.33 48.27 -20.03
C GLY A 327 -13.11 46.75 -20.09
N TYR A 328 -11.96 46.23 -19.62
CA TYR A 328 -11.67 44.78 -19.62
C TYR A 328 -11.38 44.27 -18.21
N ASP A 329 -12.39 43.64 -17.63
CA ASP A 329 -12.32 42.81 -16.44
C ASP A 329 -12.47 41.35 -16.85
N LEU A 330 -11.64 40.46 -16.29
CA LEU A 330 -11.53 39.07 -16.73
C LEU A 330 -11.68 38.11 -15.56
N SER A 331 -12.29 36.95 -15.80
CA SER A 331 -12.21 35.78 -14.93
C SER A 331 -11.18 34.81 -15.49
N LEU A 332 -10.43 34.17 -14.60
CA LEU A 332 -9.49 33.10 -14.93
C LEU A 332 -9.90 31.80 -14.27
N SER A 333 -9.78 30.69 -14.97
CA SER A 333 -9.97 29.35 -14.41
C SER A 333 -8.85 28.42 -14.84
N MET A 334 -8.37 27.60 -13.90
CA MET A 334 -7.33 26.61 -14.16
C MET A 334 -7.94 25.43 -14.94
N MET A 335 -7.22 24.99 -15.97
CA MET A 335 -7.64 23.89 -16.85
C MET A 335 -7.28 22.52 -16.28
#